data_AF-A0A0G0HHF0-F1
#
_entry.id   AF-A0A0G0HHF0-F1
#
_cell.length_a   1.000
_cell.length_b   1.000
_cell.length_c   1.000
_cell.angle_alpha   90.00
_cell.angle_beta   90.00
_cell.angle_gamma   90.00
#
_symmetry.space_group_name_H-M   'P 1'
#
loop_
_entity.id
_entity.type
_entity.pdbx_description
1 polymer ?
#
loop_
_entity_poly.entity_id
_entity_poly.type
_entity_poly.pdbx_seq_one_letter_code
_entity_poly.pdbx_strand_id
1 'polypeptide(L)'
;MDSWLNAYLKTLTADGTSEIIESKKAVRLTNYPGFTFSVRSLGIGKSYVLQKNAESNYAVIITQSVSDPQNVGYLKDVDQILSILEILK
;
A
#
# COMPACT_ATOMS: atom_id res chain seq x y z
N MET A 1 -12.73 -2.19 -7.66
CA MET A 1 -11.45 -2.12 -6.91
C MET A 1 -10.94 -3.50 -6.50
N ASP A 2 -11.73 -4.31 -5.77
CA ASP A 2 -11.24 -5.58 -5.21
C ASP A 2 -10.71 -6.58 -6.25
N SER A 3 -11.48 -6.80 -7.33
CA SER A 3 -11.11 -7.68 -8.44
C SER A 3 -9.82 -7.22 -9.14
N TRP A 4 -9.71 -5.93 -9.41
CA TRP A 4 -8.51 -5.32 -9.99
C TRP A 4 -7.30 -5.50 -9.07
N LEU A 5 -7.45 -5.26 -7.77
CA LEU A 5 -6.36 -5.43 -6.81
C LEU A 5 -5.90 -6.89 -6.72
N ASN A 6 -6.82 -7.85 -6.77
CA ASN A 6 -6.46 -9.27 -6.80
C ASN A 6 -5.65 -9.63 -8.06
N ALA A 7 -6.00 -9.05 -9.22
CA ALA A 7 -5.22 -9.23 -10.44
C ALA A 7 -3.84 -8.59 -10.32
N TYR A 8 -3.75 -7.37 -9.80
CA TYR A 8 -2.49 -6.67 -9.55
C TYR A 8 -1.57 -7.47 -8.62
N LEU A 9 -2.08 -7.99 -7.50
CA LEU A 9 -1.30 -8.80 -6.57
C LEU A 9 -0.72 -10.07 -7.22
N LYS A 10 -1.47 -10.71 -8.14
CA LYS A 10 -0.95 -11.85 -8.91
C LYS A 10 0.21 -11.45 -9.82
N THR A 11 0.19 -10.24 -10.37
CA THR A 11 1.30 -9.76 -11.22
C THR A 11 2.57 -9.51 -10.42
N LEU A 12 2.46 -9.07 -9.16
CA LEU A 12 3.61 -8.82 -8.29
C LEU A 12 4.39 -10.10 -7.97
N THR A 13 3.72 -11.24 -7.89
CA THR A 13 4.34 -12.53 -7.56
C THR A 13 4.65 -13.38 -8.79
N ALA A 14 4.36 -12.89 -10.00
CA ALA A 14 4.37 -13.70 -11.22
C ALA A 14 5.78 -14.16 -11.63
N ASP A 15 6.81 -13.36 -11.35
CA ASP A 15 8.21 -13.66 -11.66
C ASP A 15 8.94 -14.43 -10.56
N GLY A 16 8.28 -14.68 -9.41
CA GLY A 16 8.85 -15.38 -8.26
C GLY A 16 9.87 -14.57 -7.44
N THR A 17 10.10 -13.30 -7.76
CA THR A 17 11.07 -12.44 -7.06
C THR A 17 10.49 -11.72 -5.85
N SER A 18 9.17 -11.80 -5.69
CA SER A 18 8.43 -11.11 -4.63
C SER A 18 7.42 -12.03 -3.96
N GLU A 19 7.25 -11.85 -2.66
CA GLU A 19 6.35 -12.61 -1.80
C GLU A 19 5.36 -11.68 -1.10
N ILE A 20 4.06 -12.02 -1.11
CA ILE A 20 3.08 -11.33 -0.28
C ILE A 20 3.20 -11.85 1.15
N ILE A 21 3.74 -11.03 2.05
CA ILE A 21 3.95 -11.39 3.46
C ILE A 21 2.78 -10.96 4.35
N GLU A 22 2.03 -9.95 3.93
CA GLU A 22 0.74 -9.62 4.54
C GLU A 22 -0.31 -9.51 3.44
N SER A 23 -1.30 -10.40 3.51
CA SER A 23 -2.42 -10.42 2.58
C SER A 23 -3.22 -9.13 2.64
N LYS A 24 -3.88 -8.82 1.51
CA LYS A 24 -4.81 -7.71 1.37
C LYS A 24 -5.78 -7.62 2.55
N LYS A 25 -5.78 -6.48 3.22
CA LYS A 25 -6.66 -6.13 4.34
C LYS A 25 -7.35 -4.80 4.07
N ALA A 26 -8.65 -4.70 4.36
CA ALA A 26 -9.36 -3.43 4.28
C ALA A 26 -8.80 -2.43 5.31
N VAL A 27 -8.62 -1.18 4.90
CA VAL A 27 -8.11 -0.10 5.76
C VAL A 27 -8.84 1.21 5.46
N ARG A 28 -8.84 2.10 6.45
CA ARG A 28 -9.15 3.51 6.26
C ARG A 28 -7.94 4.30 6.70
N LEU A 29 -7.26 4.94 5.75
CA LEU A 29 -6.21 5.90 6.06
C LEU A 29 -6.86 7.27 6.08
N THR A 30 -6.78 7.96 7.22
CA THR A 30 -7.58 9.16 7.51
C THR A 30 -9.08 8.89 7.25
N ASN A 31 -9.64 9.42 6.16
CA ASN A 31 -11.02 9.23 5.74
C ASN A 31 -11.16 8.47 4.40
N TYR A 32 -10.05 8.05 3.81
CA TYR A 32 -10.04 7.39 2.51
C TYR A 32 -10.16 5.86 2.66
N PRO A 33 -11.25 5.25 2.16
CA PRO A 33 -11.36 3.80 2.16
C PRO A 33 -10.36 3.17 1.19
N GLY A 34 -9.90 1.97 1.53
CA GLY A 34 -8.93 1.28 0.70
C GLY A 34 -8.52 -0.08 1.22
N PHE A 35 -7.38 -0.54 0.72
CA PHE A 35 -6.74 -1.78 1.11
C PHE A 35 -5.27 -1.54 1.44
N THR A 36 -4.72 -2.36 2.32
CA THR A 36 -3.29 -2.45 2.59
C THR A 36 -2.81 -3.89 2.38
N PHE A 37 -1.56 -4.05 1.96
CA PHE A 37 -0.87 -5.32 1.85
C PHE A 37 0.64 -5.07 1.95
N SER A 38 1.40 -6.11 2.29
CA SER A 38 2.85 -6.02 2.38
C SER A 38 3.51 -7.06 1.48
N VAL A 39 4.53 -6.62 0.76
CA VAL A 39 5.31 -7.44 -0.16
C VAL A 39 6.77 -7.42 0.28
N ARG A 40 7.41 -8.59 0.26
CA ARG A 40 8.84 -8.76 0.41
C ARG A 40 9.47 -8.99 -0.95
N SER A 41 10.46 -8.18 -1.29
CA SER A 41 11.34 -8.35 -2.46
C SER A 41 12.77 -8.04 -2.01
N LEU A 42 13.42 -7.01 -2.58
CA LEU A 42 14.70 -6.46 -2.09
C LEU A 42 14.61 -5.72 -0.74
N GLY A 43 13.45 -5.76 -0.10
CA GLY A 43 13.10 -5.08 1.13
C GLY A 43 11.67 -5.42 1.50
N ILE A 44 11.14 -4.81 2.56
CA ILE A 44 9.72 -4.93 2.91
C ILE A 44 9.01 -3.64 2.47
N GLY A 45 8.06 -3.80 1.55
CA GLY A 45 7.19 -2.75 1.06
C GLY A 45 5.78 -2.89 1.61
N LYS A 46 5.32 -1.93 2.40
CA LYS A 46 3.92 -1.80 2.81
C LYS A 46 3.20 -0.87 1.84
N SER A 47 2.12 -1.36 1.22
CA SER A 47 1.34 -0.59 0.26
C SER A 47 -0.04 -0.24 0.80
N TYR A 48 -0.51 0.94 0.43
CA TYR A 48 -1.87 1.43 0.65
C TYR A 48 -2.49 1.72 -0.71
N VAL A 49 -3.66 1.15 -0.99
CA VAL A 49 -4.44 1.40 -2.19
C VAL A 49 -5.69 2.13 -1.74
N LEU A 50 -5.76 3.43 -1.99
CA LEU A 50 -6.77 4.32 -1.43
C LEU A 50 -7.65 4.88 -2.54
N GLN A 51 -8.94 5.01 -2.24
CA GLN A 51 -9.90 5.73 -3.07
C GLN A 51 -10.42 6.94 -2.32
N LYS A 52 -10.78 8.00 -3.05
CA LYS A 52 -11.42 9.18 -2.45
C LYS A 52 -12.72 8.80 -1.71
N ASN A 53 -13.52 7.93 -2.33
CA ASN A 53 -14.74 7.33 -1.79
C ASN A 53 -15.04 6.01 -2.53
N ALA A 54 -16.10 5.31 -2.11
CA ALA A 54 -16.48 3.99 -2.68
C ALA A 54 -16.93 4.05 -4.15
N GLU A 55 -17.31 5.24 -4.65
CA GLU A 55 -17.81 5.46 -6.01
C GLU A 55 -16.70 5.90 -6.98
N SER A 56 -15.49 6.20 -6.47
CA SER A 56 -14.36 6.66 -7.28
C SER A 56 -13.90 5.57 -8.25
N ASN A 57 -13.72 5.96 -9.52
CA ASN A 57 -13.10 5.09 -10.54
C ASN A 57 -11.57 5.06 -10.45
N TYR A 58 -10.98 5.96 -9.66
CA TYR A 58 -9.53 6.10 -9.51
C TYR A 58 -9.09 5.66 -8.10
N ALA A 59 -7.88 5.14 -8.03
CA ALA A 59 -7.21 4.79 -6.79
C ALA A 59 -5.75 5.27 -6.83
N VAL A 60 -5.22 5.62 -5.66
CA VAL A 60 -3.81 5.96 -5.46
C VAL A 60 -3.15 4.79 -4.75
N ILE A 61 -2.01 4.33 -5.27
CA ILE A 61 -1.15 3.37 -4.57
C ILE A 61 0.00 4.14 -3.93
N ILE A 62 0.16 4.02 -2.62
CA ILE A 62 1.28 4.55 -1.87
C ILE A 62 2.06 3.38 -1.31
N THR A 63 3.32 3.23 -1.71
CA THR A 63 4.20 2.17 -1.22
C THR A 63 5.28 2.78 -0.34
N GLN A 64 5.29 2.40 0.93
CA GLN A 64 6.39 2.65 1.85
C GLN A 64 7.35 1.45 1.74
N SER A 65 8.59 1.66 1.32
CA SER A 65 9.59 0.61 1.22
C SER A 65 10.73 0.85 2.19
N VAL A 66 11.06 -0.17 2.97
CA VAL A 66 12.26 -0.20 3.82
C VAL A 66 13.17 -1.31 3.31
N SER A 67 14.23 -0.91 2.60
CA SER A 67 15.26 -1.83 2.09
C SER A 67 16.37 -2.08 3.11
N ASP A 68 16.67 -1.11 3.97
CA ASP A 68 17.64 -1.24 5.06
C ASP A 68 16.90 -1.24 6.42
N PRO A 69 16.96 -2.33 7.21
CA PRO A 69 16.33 -2.41 8.52
C PRO A 69 16.75 -1.32 9.51
N GLN A 70 17.92 -0.70 9.34
CA GLN A 70 18.37 0.40 10.20
C GLN A 70 17.49 1.65 10.02
N ASN A 71 16.80 1.77 8.89
CA ASN A 71 15.93 2.91 8.58
C ASN A 71 14.48 2.73 9.07
N VAL A 72 14.17 1.65 9.79
CA VAL A 72 12.83 1.43 10.38
C VAL A 72 12.41 2.59 11.30
N GLY A 73 13.35 3.31 11.92
CA GLY A 73 13.07 4.47 12.77
C GLY A 73 12.38 5.64 12.04
N TYR A 74 12.58 5.78 10.72
CA TYR A 74 11.95 6.83 9.91
C TYR A 74 10.48 6.53 9.58
N LEU A 75 9.99 5.33 9.86
CA LEU A 75 8.58 4.97 9.61
C LEU A 75 7.63 5.93 10.32
N LYS A 76 8.01 6.42 11.51
CA LYS A 76 7.19 7.39 12.26
C LYS A 76 7.01 8.71 11.51
N ASP A 77 8.07 9.20 10.86
CA ASP A 77 8.02 10.45 10.09
C ASP A 77 7.19 10.26 8.81
N VAL A 78 7.33 9.10 8.16
CA VAL A 78 6.51 8.75 6.99
C VAL A 78 5.04 8.58 7.36
N ASP A 79 4.74 7.98 8.52
CA ASP A 79 3.38 7.87 9.04
C ASP A 79 2.78 9.26 9.34
N GLN A 80 3.59 10.20 9.82
CA GLN A 80 3.16 11.59 10.00
C GLN A 80 2.83 12.26 8.66
N ILE A 81 3.63 12.03 7.60
CA ILE A 81 3.33 12.51 6.25
C ILE A 81 2.01 11.90 5.74
N LEU A 82 1.78 10.61 5.98
CA LEU A 82 0.52 9.95 5.59
C LEU A 82 -0.69 10.49 6.36
N SER A 83 -0.51 10.96 7.59
CA SER A 83 -1.60 11.51 8.40
C SER A 83 -2.17 12.83 7.84
N ILE A 84 -1.37 13.56 7.07
CA ILE A 84 -1.76 14.82 6.40
C ILE A 84 -2.10 14.62 4.91
N LEU A 85 -2.21 13.37 4.46
CA LEU A 85 -2.52 13.05 3.07
C LEU A 85 -3.90 13.59 2.69
N GLU A 86 -3.95 14.33 1.58
CA GLU A 86 -5.16 14.78 0.93
C GLU A 86 -5.17 14.33 -0.55
N ILE A 87 -6.21 13.60 -0.95
CA ILE A 87 -6.41 13.19 -2.34
C ILE A 87 -7.17 14.31 -3.06
N LEU A 88 -6.44 15.11 -3.85
CA LEU A 88 -6.98 16.19 -4.66
C LEU A 88 -7.55 15.64 -5.97
N LYS A 89 -8.84 15.92 -6.21
CA LYS A 89 -9.74 15.40 -7.26
C LYS A 89 -10.37 14.04 -6.97
#